data_AF-A0A372BTR5-F1
#
_entry.id   AF-A0A372BTR5-F1
#
_cell.length_a   1.000
_cell.length_b   1.000
_cell.length_c   1.000
_cell.angle_alpha   90.00
_cell.angle_beta   90.00
_cell.angle_gamma   90.00
#
_symmetry.space_group_name_H-M   'P 1'
#
loop_
_entity.id
_entity.type
_entity.pdbx_description
1 polymer ?
#
loop_
_entity_poly.entity_id
_entity_poly.type
_entity_poly.pdbx_seq_one_letter_code
_entity_poly.pdbx_strand_id
1 'polypeptide(L)' 'MRTIFVLYALLLIVPDAHAYLDPGSGSAILQGILGALAAIALTLKLYWHRFLRLIGLRKPSEDKRESPGQSEARSNNENT' A
#
# COMPACT_ATOMS: atom_id res chain seq x y z
N MET A 1 7.85 -25.07 -29.14
CA MET A 1 8.04 -23.77 -29.82
C MET A 1 7.11 -23.58 -31.03
N ARG A 2 7.00 -24.55 -31.97
CA ARG A 2 6.07 -24.45 -33.12
C ARG A 2 4.59 -24.31 -32.75
N THR A 3 4.13 -25.01 -31.71
CA THR A 3 2.71 -25.03 -31.31
C THR A 3 2.22 -23.72 -30.72
N ILE A 4 3.08 -22.96 -30.04
CA ILE A 4 2.78 -21.62 -29.51
C ILE A 4 2.53 -20.64 -30.66
N PHE A 5 3.32 -20.74 -31.73
CA PHE A 5 3.17 -19.90 -32.92
C PHE A 5 1.88 -20.22 -33.69
N VAL A 6 1.50 -21.50 -33.74
CA VAL A 6 0.23 -21.95 -34.35
C VAL A 6 -0.97 -21.53 -33.52
N LEU A 7 -0.90 -21.62 -32.18
CA LEU A 7 -1.96 -21.16 -31.28
C LEU A 7 -2.16 -19.64 -31.38
N TYR A 8 -1.06 -18.89 -31.51
CA TYR A 8 -1.07 -17.44 -31.73
C TYR A 8 -1.67 -17.08 -33.10
N ALA A 9 -1.31 -17.82 -34.16
CA ALA A 9 -1.86 -17.62 -35.50
C ALA A 9 -3.37 -17.93 -35.59
N LEU A 10 -3.86 -18.91 -34.81
CA LEU A 10 -5.27 -19.26 -34.74
C LEU A 10 -6.12 -18.19 -34.02
N LEU A 11 -5.52 -17.46 -33.07
CA LEU A 11 -6.18 -16.37 -32.33
C LEU A 11 -6.36 -15.10 -33.19
N LEU A 12 -5.64 -14.97 -34.31
CA LEU A 12 -5.73 -13.83 -35.22
C LEU A 12 -6.89 -13.92 -36.24
N ILE A 13 -7.65 -15.03 -36.25
CA ILE A 13 -8.77 -15.27 -37.18
C ILE A 13 -10.12 -15.08 -36.43
N VAL A 14 -10.29 -13.94 -35.75
CA VAL A 14 -11.56 -13.57 -35.07
C VAL A 14 -12.31 -12.58 -35.96
N PRO A 15 -13.59 -12.83 -36.32
CA PRO A 15 -14.40 -11.89 -37.11
C PRO A 15 -14.97 -10.74 -36.28
N ASP A 16 -15.37 -9.67 -36.97
CA ASP A 16 -15.72 -8.34 -36.45
C ASP A 16 -16.74 -8.33 -35.30
N ALA A 17 -16.30 -7.83 -34.13
CA ALA A 17 -17.16 -7.48 -33.00
C ALA A 17 -17.39 -5.96 -32.99
N HIS A 18 -18.53 -5.52 -33.54
CA HIS A 18 -18.94 -4.13 -33.59
C HIS A 18 -19.43 -3.62 -32.21
N ALA A 19 -18.53 -3.41 -31.25
CA ALA A 19 -18.61 -2.43 -30.15
C ALA A 19 -17.53 -2.69 -29.08
N TYR A 20 -16.55 -1.79 -29.03
CA TYR A 20 -15.73 -1.41 -27.87
C TYR A 20 -14.75 -2.42 -27.24
N LEU A 21 -13.82 -2.94 -28.02
CA LEU A 21 -12.41 -3.15 -27.62
C LEU A 21 -11.73 -3.89 -28.77
N ASP A 22 -10.83 -3.23 -29.52
CA ASP A 22 -9.86 -3.96 -30.33
C ASP A 22 -9.23 -5.06 -29.45
N PRO A 23 -8.97 -6.28 -29.97
CA PRO A 23 -8.36 -7.36 -29.18
C PRO A 23 -7.03 -6.93 -28.50
N GLY A 24 -6.37 -5.87 -29.00
CA GLY A 24 -5.25 -5.19 -28.34
C GLY A 24 -5.63 -4.30 -27.14
N SER A 25 -6.74 -3.57 -27.20
CA SER A 25 -7.20 -2.68 -26.13
C SER A 25 -7.66 -3.44 -24.89
N GLY A 26 -8.29 -4.61 -25.05
CA GLY A 26 -8.69 -5.45 -23.92
C GLY A 26 -7.50 -5.93 -23.09
N SER A 27 -6.41 -6.30 -23.76
CA SER A 27 -5.16 -6.71 -23.10
C SER A 27 -4.49 -5.54 -22.38
N ALA A 28 -4.45 -4.36 -23.00
CA ALA A 28 -3.86 -3.15 -22.42
C ALA A 28 -4.63 -2.67 -21.17
N ILE A 29 -5.97 -2.72 -21.20
CA ILE A 29 -6.80 -2.38 -20.04
C ILE A 29 -6.58 -3.38 -18.91
N LEU A 30 -6.55 -4.68 -19.21
CA LEU A 30 -6.33 -5.71 -18.19
C LEU A 30 -4.93 -5.57 -17.57
N GLN A 31 -3.90 -5.31 -18.38
CA GLN A 31 -2.54 -5.02 -17.89
C GLN A 31 -2.51 -3.74 -17.04
N GLY A 32 -3.24 -2.70 -17.44
CA GLY A 32 -3.37 -1.47 -16.68
C GLY A 32 -4.03 -1.68 -15.32
N ILE A 33 -5.09 -2.48 -15.25
CA ILE A 33 -5.78 -2.84 -14.00
C ILE A 33 -4.84 -3.64 -13.09
N LEU A 34 -4.14 -4.64 -13.63
CA LEU A 34 -3.17 -5.44 -12.87
C LEU A 34 -2.01 -4.58 -12.36
N GLY A 35 -1.48 -3.68 -13.19
CA GLY A 35 -0.44 -2.73 -12.82
C GLY A 35 -0.89 -1.76 -11.73
N ALA A 36 -2.11 -1.22 -11.85
CA ALA A 36 -2.71 -0.35 -10.84
C ALA A 36 -2.91 -1.10 -9.51
N LEU A 37 -3.43 -2.33 -9.52
CA LEU A 37 -3.55 -3.16 -8.32
C LEU A 37 -2.19 -3.40 -7.66
N ALA A 38 -1.17 -3.75 -8.46
CA ALA A 38 0.18 -3.98 -7.95
C ALA A 38 0.77 -2.71 -7.34
N ALA A 39 0.59 -1.55 -7.98
CA ALA A 39 1.06 -0.26 -7.47
C ALA A 39 0.36 0.12 -6.16
N ILE A 40 -0.96 -0.06 -6.07
CA ILE A 40 -1.73 0.19 -4.83
C ILE A 40 -1.26 -0.75 -3.72
N ALA A 41 -1.16 -2.05 -3.98
CA ALA A 41 -0.74 -3.04 -3.00
C ALA A 41 0.69 -2.76 -2.50
N LEU A 42 1.61 -2.43 -3.41
CA LEU A 42 2.99 -2.07 -3.07
C LEU A 42 3.02 -0.80 -2.22
N THR A 43 2.28 0.23 -2.62
CA THR A 43 2.19 1.50 -1.88
C THR A 43 1.63 1.24 -0.48
N LEU A 44 0.56 0.47 -0.35
CA LEU A 44 -0.03 0.16 0.95
C LEU A 44 0.95 -0.62 1.85
N LYS A 45 1.68 -1.57 1.27
CA LYS A 45 2.72 -2.34 1.98
C LYS A 45 3.89 -1.45 2.44
N LEU A 46 4.36 -0.54 1.57
CA LEU A 46 5.46 0.38 1.89
C LEU A 46 5.06 1.40 2.96
N TYR A 47 3.83 1.91 2.86
CA TYR A 47 3.32 2.94 3.74
C TYR A 47 2.56 2.40 4.94
N TRP A 48 2.53 1.09 5.21
CA TRP A 48 1.74 0.50 6.28
C TRP A 48 1.82 1.29 7.60
N HIS A 49 3.03 1.59 8.08
CA HIS A 49 3.23 2.38 9.31
C HIS A 49 2.72 3.83 9.22
N ARG A 50 2.85 4.48 8.06
CA ARG A 50 2.36 5.85 7.82
C ARG A 50 0.86 5.89 7.60
N PHE A 51 0.31 4.90 6.90
CA PHE A 51 -1.11 4.71 6.63
C PHE A 51 -1.88 4.43 7.92
N LEU A 52 -1.37 3.53 8.78
CA LEU A 52 -1.91 3.31 10.14
C LEU A 52 -1.85 4.59 10.99
N ARG A 53 -0.83 5.44 10.79
CA ARG A 53 -0.73 6.75 11.45
C ARG A 53 -1.72 7.77 10.87
N LEU A 54 -1.95 7.76 9.56
CA LEU A 54 -2.93 8.62 8.87
C LEU A 54 -4.37 8.28 9.24
N ILE A 55 -4.68 6.98 9.38
CA ILE A 55 -5.97 6.48 9.87
C ILE A 55 -6.15 6.79 11.38
N GLY A 56 -5.14 7.35 12.05
CA GLY A 56 -5.28 7.86 13.41
C GLY A 56 -5.40 6.77 14.47
N LEU A 57 -5.13 5.50 14.14
CA LEU A 57 -5.27 4.38 15.09
C LEU A 57 -4.14 4.34 16.13
N ARG A 58 -3.10 5.16 15.96
CA ARG A 58 -2.06 5.31 16.97
C ARG A 58 -2.41 6.50 17.86
N LYS A 59 -3.20 6.23 18.91
CA LYS A 59 -3.25 7.10 20.08
C LYS A 59 -1.80 7.33 20.50
N PRO A 60 -1.30 8.57 20.54
CA PRO A 60 0.00 8.82 21.15
C PRO A 60 -0.16 8.30 22.57
N SER A 61 0.52 7.20 22.90
CA SER A 61 0.74 6.88 24.29
C SER A 61 1.34 8.14 24.87
N GLU A 62 0.62 8.75 25.80
CA GLU A 62 1.19 9.72 26.70
C GLU A 62 2.44 9.05 27.27
N ASP A 63 3.59 9.42 26.71
CA ASP A 63 4.83 9.44 27.44
C ASP A 63 4.58 10.42 28.58
N LYS A 64 4.00 9.86 29.66
CA LYS A 64 3.88 10.49 30.95
C LYS A 64 5.32 10.71 31.36
N ARG A 65 5.85 11.87 30.93
CA ARG A 65 7.13 12.40 31.37
C ARG A 65 7.13 12.27 32.87
N GLU A 66 7.95 11.35 33.33
CA GLU A 66 8.37 11.26 34.70
C GLU A 66 8.98 12.63 35.00
N SER A 67 8.27 13.42 35.81
CA SER A 67 8.76 14.70 36.30
C SER A 67 9.97 14.41 37.18
N PRO A 68 11.20 14.78 36.79
CA PRO A 68 12.34 14.70 37.68
C PRO A 68 12.25 15.94 38.58
N GLY A 69 11.39 15.86 39.59
CA GLY A 69 11.04 17.02 40.40
C GLY A 69 10.60 16.73 41.83
N GLN A 70 10.89 15.53 42.36
CA GLN A 70 10.65 15.23 43.78
C GLN A 70 11.90 14.83 44.58
N SER A 71 13.11 14.85 43.99
CA SER A 71 14.33 14.53 44.75
C SER A 71 14.95 15.71 45.51
N GLU A 72 14.53 16.96 45.27
CA GLU A 72 15.13 18.14 45.95
C GLU A 72 14.34 18.68 47.14
N ALA A 73 13.11 18.22 47.39
CA ALA A 73 12.31 18.72 48.52
C ALA A 73 12.52 17.94 49.84
N ARG A 74 13.30 16.85 49.84
CA ARG A 74 13.58 16.06 51.06
C ARG A 74 14.91 16.37 51.75
N SER A 75 15.76 17.23 51.19
CA SER A 75 17.02 17.63 51.83
C SER A 75 16.90 18.86 52.75
N ASN A 76 15.75 19.53 52.79
CA ASN A 76 15.55 20.78 53.56
C ASN A 76 14.76 20.61 54.87
N ASN A 77 14.57 19.38 55.37
CA ASN A 77 13.98 19.16 56.70
C ASN A 77 14.93 18.49 57.69
N GLU A 78 16.22 18.43 57.36
CA GLU A 78 17.27 17.87 58.21
C GLU A 78 17.89 18.91 59.16
N ASN A 79 17.23 20.04 59.43
CA ASN A 79 17.80 21.05 60.34
C ASN A 79 16.78 22.04 60.96
N THR A 80 15.91 21.57 61.86
CA THR A 80 15.33 22.34 63.00
C THR A 80 14.89 21.40 64.10
#